data_AF-A0A6P0UNA3-F1
#
_entry.id   AF-A0A6P0UNA3-F1
#
_cell.length_a   1.000
_cell.length_b   1.000
_cell.length_c   1.000
_cell.angle_alpha   90.00
_cell.angle_beta   90.00
_cell.angle_gamma   90.00
#
_symmetry.space_group_name_H-M   'P 1'
#
loop_
_entity.id
_entity.type
_entity.pdbx_description
1 polymer ?
#
loop_
_entity_poly.entity_id
_entity_poly.type
_entity_poly.pdbx_seq_one_letter_code
_entity_poly.pdbx_strand_id
1 'polypeptide(L)'
;MKFKSFLFVLLSLLLFSCSKYSPRFERSFLSVLSDLEEISSAESAKVGYTKRYFSGETQHFLVVTLSNSMNLPENETELKKLGMKAMKFVFENIDNETIYDGYEVVFENQKGNLITQTFKSRFVYSYEEIEQ
;
A
#
# COMPACT_ATOMS: atom_id res chain seq x y z
N MET A 1 33.38 14.02 -37.65
CA MET A 1 33.73 12.77 -36.93
C MET A 1 34.12 13.16 -35.51
N LYS A 2 33.58 12.70 -34.38
CA LYS A 2 32.62 11.65 -34.01
C LYS A 2 31.96 12.14 -32.69
N PHE A 3 30.67 12.45 -32.70
CA PHE A 3 29.86 12.64 -31.47
C PHE A 3 28.93 11.44 -31.36
N LYS A 4 29.47 10.28 -30.95
CA LYS A 4 28.70 9.04 -30.78
C LYS A 4 29.27 8.22 -29.62
N SER A 5 29.25 8.75 -28.41
CA SER A 5 29.57 7.94 -27.22
C SER A 5 28.78 8.28 -25.96
N PHE A 6 27.88 9.27 -25.98
CA PHE A 6 27.13 9.65 -24.76
C PHE A 6 25.72 9.06 -24.64
N LEU A 7 25.28 8.23 -25.60
CA LEU A 7 23.91 7.69 -25.62
C LEU A 7 23.77 6.29 -24.99
N PHE A 8 24.84 5.72 -24.43
CA PHE A 8 24.80 4.33 -23.92
C PHE A 8 24.78 4.18 -22.40
N VAL A 9 24.92 5.26 -21.63
CA VAL A 9 24.97 5.19 -20.16
C VAL A 9 23.62 5.51 -19.49
N LEU A 10 22.67 6.08 -20.22
CA LEU A 10 21.33 6.37 -19.65
C LEU A 10 20.35 5.19 -19.75
N LEU A 11 20.66 4.16 -20.54
CA LEU A 11 19.73 3.04 -20.79
C LEU A 11 19.89 1.88 -19.78
N SER A 12 20.95 1.87 -18.97
CA SER A 12 21.20 0.81 -17.97
C SER A 12 20.57 1.08 -16.59
N LEU A 13 20.00 2.27 -16.36
CA LEU A 13 19.29 2.62 -15.12
C LEU A 13 17.81 2.19 -15.10
N LEU A 14 17.33 1.57 -16.19
CA LEU A 14 15.98 0.99 -16.28
C LEU A 14 15.98 -0.52 -16.03
N LEU A 15 16.97 -1.06 -15.31
CA LEU A 15 16.76 -2.29 -14.56
C LEU A 15 15.84 -1.95 -13.39
N PHE A 16 14.55 -1.80 -13.71
CA PHE A 16 13.46 -1.78 -12.76
C PHE A 16 13.67 -2.95 -11.82
N SER A 17 14.12 -2.64 -10.61
CA SER A 17 14.08 -3.55 -9.47
C SER A 17 12.59 -3.80 -9.18
N CYS A 18 11.99 -4.68 -9.97
CA CYS A 18 10.69 -5.23 -9.69
C CYS A 18 10.91 -6.14 -8.49
N SER A 19 10.75 -5.58 -7.29
CA SER A 19 10.89 -6.34 -6.04
C SER A 19 9.94 -7.52 -6.07
N LYS A 20 10.41 -8.70 -5.66
CA LYS A 20 9.55 -9.90 -5.49
C LYS A 20 8.32 -9.59 -4.63
N TYR A 21 8.47 -8.65 -3.69
CA TYR A 21 7.47 -8.20 -2.72
C TYR A 21 6.52 -7.11 -3.23
N SER A 22 6.67 -6.66 -4.48
CA SER A 22 5.67 -5.77 -5.08
C SER A 22 4.32 -6.50 -5.18
N PRO A 23 3.21 -5.88 -4.75
CA PRO A 23 1.87 -6.46 -4.89
C PRO A 23 1.55 -6.73 -6.36
N ARG A 24 1.02 -7.91 -6.65
CA ARG A 24 0.52 -8.32 -7.97
C ARG A 24 -0.94 -8.68 -7.87
N PHE A 25 -1.72 -8.32 -8.88
CA PHE A 25 -3.16 -8.52 -8.89
C PHE A 25 -3.57 -9.14 -10.22
N GLU A 26 -4.57 -10.02 -10.19
CA GLU A 26 -5.07 -10.72 -11.38
C GLU A 26 -5.63 -9.72 -12.41
N ARG A 27 -6.16 -8.60 -11.89
CA ARG A 27 -6.74 -7.50 -12.66
C ARG A 27 -5.84 -6.26 -12.63
N SER A 28 -6.18 -5.26 -13.45
CA SER A 28 -5.42 -4.00 -13.50
C SER A 28 -5.28 -3.35 -12.12
N PHE A 29 -4.04 -3.01 -11.75
CA PHE A 29 -3.73 -2.32 -10.49
C PHE A 29 -4.57 -1.05 -10.30
N LEU A 30 -4.80 -0.27 -11.36
CA LEU A 30 -5.62 0.94 -11.28
C LEU A 30 -7.09 0.65 -10.98
N SER A 31 -7.63 -0.47 -11.46
CA SER A 31 -8.98 -0.90 -11.11
C SER A 31 -9.05 -1.34 -9.65
N VAL A 32 -8.04 -2.02 -9.12
CA VAL A 32 -7.95 -2.34 -7.68
C VAL A 32 -7.97 -1.07 -6.83
N LEU A 33 -7.19 -0.05 -7.20
CA LEU A 33 -7.18 1.22 -6.46
C LEU A 33 -8.53 1.95 -6.53
N SER A 34 -9.15 1.99 -7.70
CA SER A 34 -10.46 2.63 -7.89
C SER A 34 -11.55 1.99 -7.02
N ASP A 35 -11.65 0.66 -7.03
CA ASP A 35 -12.66 -0.04 -6.22
C ASP A 35 -12.34 0.11 -4.72
N LEU A 36 -11.06 0.11 -4.35
CA LEU A 36 -10.64 0.33 -2.97
C LEU A 36 -11.02 1.74 -2.48
N GLU A 37 -10.87 2.76 -3.31
CA GLU A 37 -11.33 4.13 -3.04
C GLU A 37 -12.84 4.18 -2.86
N GLU A 38 -13.62 3.49 -3.71
CA GLU A 38 -15.08 3.42 -3.60
C GLU A 38 -15.52 2.71 -2.31
N ILE A 39 -14.97 1.52 -2.04
CA ILE A 39 -15.29 0.67 -0.88
C ILE A 39 -14.99 1.37 0.45
N SER A 40 -13.92 2.15 0.47
CA SER A 40 -13.46 2.85 1.68
C SER A 40 -13.89 4.31 1.76
N SER A 41 -14.49 4.84 0.69
CA SER A 41 -14.78 6.28 0.55
C SER A 41 -13.54 7.14 0.80
N ALA A 42 -12.36 6.65 0.38
CA ALA A 42 -11.11 7.37 0.45
C ALA A 42 -10.92 8.25 -0.79
N GLU A 43 -10.38 9.45 -0.61
CA GLU A 43 -10.00 10.35 -1.71
C GLU A 43 -8.86 9.77 -2.54
N SER A 44 -7.98 9.00 -1.91
CA SER A 44 -7.01 8.18 -2.62
C SER A 44 -6.63 6.93 -1.83
N ALA A 45 -6.33 5.87 -2.58
CA ALA A 45 -5.80 4.63 -2.02
C ALA A 45 -4.44 4.28 -2.64
N LYS A 46 -3.60 3.60 -1.86
CA LYS A 46 -2.35 3.02 -2.32
C LYS A 46 -2.21 1.61 -1.76
N VAL A 47 -1.67 0.71 -2.56
CA VAL A 47 -1.25 -0.60 -2.09
C VAL A 47 0.23 -0.78 -2.41
N GLY A 48 1.00 -1.21 -1.42
CA GLY A 48 2.43 -1.40 -1.52
C GLY A 48 2.91 -2.42 -0.51
N TYR A 49 4.20 -2.41 -0.23
CA TYR A 49 4.77 -3.24 0.83
C TYR A 49 5.79 -2.43 1.62
N THR A 50 6.05 -2.87 2.84
CA THR A 50 7.15 -2.37 3.66
C THR A 50 7.94 -3.54 4.23
N LYS A 51 9.18 -3.27 4.65
CA LYS A 51 10.03 -4.24 5.34
C LYS A 51 10.37 -3.71 6.72
N ARG A 52 10.35 -4.59 7.72
CA ARG A 52 10.74 -4.27 9.09
C ARG A 52 11.72 -5.31 9.60
N TYR A 53 12.66 -4.89 10.42
CA TYR A 53 13.62 -5.78 11.05
C TYR A 53 13.22 -6.00 12.50
N PHE A 54 12.90 -7.24 12.86
CA PHE A 54 12.52 -7.63 14.21
C PHE A 54 13.30 -8.87 14.63
N SER A 55 13.91 -8.81 15.82
CA SER A 55 14.56 -9.97 16.44
C SER A 55 15.59 -10.72 15.59
N GLY A 56 16.25 -10.04 14.64
CA GLY A 56 17.21 -10.68 13.74
C GLY A 56 16.67 -11.00 12.34
N GLU A 57 15.37 -10.86 12.12
CA GLU A 57 14.68 -11.29 10.90
C GLU A 57 14.08 -10.10 10.16
N THR A 58 14.05 -10.17 8.83
CA THR A 58 13.33 -9.20 8.00
C THR A 58 11.94 -9.73 7.73
N GLN A 59 10.93 -8.98 8.17
CA GLN A 59 9.52 -9.23 7.91
C GLN A 59 9.00 -8.27 6.84
N HIS A 60 8.17 -8.78 5.95
CA HIS A 60 7.57 -8.09 4.82
C HIS A 60 6.07 -7.93 5.06
N PHE A 61 5.58 -6.70 5.01
CA PHE A 61 4.17 -6.40 5.23
C PHE A 61 3.53 -5.87 3.96
N LEU A 62 2.36 -6.39 3.62
CA LEU A 62 1.48 -5.76 2.63
C LEU A 62 0.84 -4.53 3.28
N VAL A 63 0.91 -3.37 2.62
CA VAL A 63 0.43 -2.11 3.19
C VAL A 63 -0.62 -1.51 2.29
N VAL A 64 -1.79 -1.27 2.86
CA VAL A 64 -2.85 -0.46 2.27
C VAL A 64 -2.82 0.92 2.93
N THR A 65 -2.74 1.97 2.14
CA THR A 65 -2.83 3.35 2.63
C THR A 65 -4.10 3.99 2.10
N LEU A 66 -4.94 4.48 3.00
CA LEU A 66 -6.16 5.21 2.70
C LEU A 66 -5.98 6.66 3.14
N SER A 67 -6.08 7.58 2.20
CA SER A 67 -5.89 9.00 2.45
C SER A 67 -7.20 9.77 2.30
N ASN A 68 -7.51 10.61 3.27
CA ASN A 68 -8.69 11.49 3.27
C ASN A 68 -8.32 12.84 3.88
N SER A 69 -8.65 13.94 3.20
CA SER A 69 -8.37 15.29 3.70
C SER A 69 -9.35 15.77 4.76
N MET A 70 -10.58 15.23 4.77
CA MET A 70 -11.67 15.77 5.60
C MET A 70 -12.49 14.70 6.37
N ASN A 71 -12.46 13.42 5.95
CA ASN A 71 -13.50 12.44 6.34
C ASN A 71 -12.96 11.07 6.78
N LEU A 72 -12.07 11.02 7.78
CA LEU A 72 -11.79 9.74 8.46
C LEU A 72 -12.66 9.63 9.71
N PRO A 73 -13.23 8.44 10.00
CA PRO A 73 -13.90 8.20 11.28
C PRO A 73 -12.97 8.51 12.45
N GLU A 74 -13.43 9.32 13.41
CA GLU A 74 -12.68 9.59 14.65
C GLU A 74 -12.73 8.40 15.62
N ASN A 75 -13.75 7.55 15.47
CA ASN A 75 -13.93 6.34 16.27
C ASN A 75 -12.96 5.23 15.80
N GLU A 76 -12.02 4.84 16.68
CA GLU A 76 -11.04 3.79 16.42
C GLU A 76 -11.68 2.46 15.98
N THR A 77 -12.83 2.09 16.55
CA THR A 77 -13.54 0.85 16.19
C THR A 77 -14.08 0.90 14.76
N GLU A 78 -14.63 2.04 14.35
CA GLU A 78 -15.11 2.23 12.98
C GLU A 78 -13.95 2.27 12.00
N LEU A 79 -12.85 2.93 12.39
CA LEU A 79 -11.63 2.99 11.60
C LEU A 79 -10.99 1.61 11.41
N LYS A 80 -10.98 0.77 12.47
CA LYS A 80 -10.53 -0.62 12.40
C LYS A 80 -11.44 -1.46 11.48
N LYS A 81 -12.76 -1.32 11.57
CA LYS A 81 -13.71 -2.00 10.67
C LYS A 81 -13.50 -1.60 9.20
N LEU A 82 -13.31 -0.31 8.94
CA LEU A 82 -13.00 0.21 7.61
C LEU A 82 -11.68 -0.36 7.09
N GLY A 83 -10.65 -0.40 7.94
CA GLY A 83 -9.35 -0.96 7.60
C GLY A 83 -9.44 -2.45 7.28
N MET A 84 -10.15 -3.22 8.10
CA MET A 84 -10.38 -4.65 7.85
C MET A 84 -11.07 -4.88 6.51
N LYS A 85 -12.13 -4.11 6.22
CA LYS A 85 -12.85 -4.19 4.93
C LYS A 85 -11.94 -3.92 3.74
N ALA A 86 -11.12 -2.88 3.83
CA ALA A 86 -10.15 -2.50 2.80
C ALA A 86 -9.06 -3.57 2.60
N MET A 87 -8.52 -4.11 3.69
CA MET A 87 -7.50 -5.14 3.64
C MET A 87 -8.05 -6.45 3.07
N LYS A 88 -9.25 -6.87 3.49
CA LYS A 88 -9.92 -8.07 2.97
C LYS A 88 -10.11 -8.00 1.45
N PHE A 89 -10.60 -6.86 0.95
CA PHE A 89 -10.72 -6.64 -0.49
C PHE A 89 -9.36 -6.80 -1.21
N VAL A 90 -8.30 -6.18 -0.69
CA VAL A 90 -6.96 -6.28 -1.28
C VAL A 90 -6.43 -7.71 -1.24
N PHE A 91 -6.62 -8.41 -0.12
CA PHE A 91 -6.22 -9.79 0.07
C PHE A 91 -6.95 -10.74 -0.89
N GLU A 92 -8.24 -10.53 -1.15
CA GLU A 92 -9.01 -11.34 -2.09
C GLU A 92 -8.64 -11.12 -3.56
N ASN A 93 -7.88 -10.05 -3.88
CA ASN A 93 -7.53 -9.68 -5.26
C ASN A 93 -6.02 -9.78 -5.55
N ILE A 94 -5.19 -10.10 -4.57
CA ILE A 94 -3.73 -10.15 -4.72
C ILE A 94 -3.28 -11.58 -5.05
N ASP A 95 -2.32 -11.72 -5.98
CA ASP A 95 -1.87 -13.01 -6.54
C ASP A 95 -0.69 -13.61 -5.76
N ASN A 96 -0.17 -12.84 -4.82
CA ASN A 96 1.07 -13.14 -4.12
C ASN A 96 0.98 -12.79 -2.63
N GLU A 97 -0.18 -12.96 -2.04
CA GLU A 97 -0.47 -12.86 -0.61
C GLU A 97 0.51 -13.66 0.24
N THR A 98 0.89 -14.87 -0.20
CA THR A 98 1.68 -15.81 0.63
C THR A 98 3.14 -15.36 0.87
N ILE A 99 3.59 -14.26 0.26
CA ILE A 99 4.96 -13.76 0.43
C ILE A 99 5.10 -12.72 1.55
N TYR A 100 3.98 -12.30 2.14
CA TYR A 100 3.94 -11.31 3.20
C TYR A 100 3.76 -11.99 4.56
N ASP A 101 4.50 -11.50 5.55
CA ASP A 101 4.47 -11.97 6.93
C ASP A 101 3.34 -11.30 7.75
N GLY A 102 2.69 -10.29 7.18
CA GLY A 102 1.57 -9.60 7.81
C GLY A 102 0.96 -8.51 6.94
N TYR A 103 -0.14 -7.95 7.44
CA TYR A 103 -0.99 -7.04 6.71
C TYR A 103 -1.23 -5.77 7.50
N GLU A 104 -1.12 -4.63 6.84
CA GLU A 104 -1.21 -3.33 7.49
C GLU A 104 -2.12 -2.37 6.73
N VAL A 105 -2.95 -1.67 7.49
CA VAL A 105 -3.68 -0.52 6.98
C VAL A 105 -3.18 0.73 7.67
N VAL A 106 -2.86 1.75 6.86
CA VAL A 106 -2.46 3.08 7.29
C VAL A 106 -3.50 4.07 6.83
N PHE A 107 -4.05 4.82 7.77
CA PHE A 107 -4.91 5.96 7.47
C PHE A 107 -4.08 7.23 7.52
N GLU A 108 -4.13 8.02 6.45
CA GLU A 108 -3.44 9.31 6.39
C GLU A 108 -4.45 10.45 6.26
N ASN A 109 -4.47 11.35 7.25
CA ASN A 109 -5.21 12.59 7.13
C ASN A 109 -4.33 13.68 6.54
N GLN A 110 -4.68 14.21 5.36
CA GLN A 110 -3.93 15.29 4.70
C GLN A 110 -4.73 16.60 4.76
N LYS A 111 -4.65 17.33 5.87
CA LYS A 111 -5.22 18.69 5.98
C LYS A 111 -4.25 19.73 5.41
N GLY A 112 -4.64 20.36 4.30
CA GLY A 112 -4.09 21.64 3.80
C GLY A 112 -2.86 21.56 2.89
N ASN A 113 -2.76 22.56 1.99
CA ASN A 113 -1.91 22.57 0.79
C ASN A 113 -0.40 22.84 0.97
N LEU A 114 0.17 22.89 2.19
CA LEU A 114 1.60 23.25 2.28
C LEU A 114 2.46 22.51 3.32
N ILE A 115 2.02 22.18 4.54
CA ILE A 115 2.85 21.41 5.49
C ILE A 115 1.92 20.58 6.39
N THR A 116 1.75 19.32 6.00
CA THR A 116 0.73 18.35 6.46
C THR A 116 0.92 17.93 7.92
N GLN A 117 -0.02 18.26 8.80
CA GLN A 117 -0.27 17.43 9.99
C GLN A 117 -0.84 16.09 9.50
N THR A 118 0.05 15.14 9.21
CA THR A 118 -0.38 13.78 8.86
C THR A 118 -0.63 13.04 10.15
N PHE A 119 -1.89 12.92 10.56
CA PHE A 119 -2.25 11.91 11.55
C PHE A 119 -2.21 10.55 10.86
N LYS A 120 -1.46 9.61 11.46
CA LYS A 120 -1.32 8.24 10.97
C LYS A 120 -1.90 7.29 11.99
N SER A 121 -3.05 6.69 11.68
CA SER A 121 -3.50 5.49 12.39
C SER A 121 -3.02 4.27 11.64
N ARG A 122 -2.45 3.32 12.38
CA ARG A 122 -1.94 2.06 11.84
C ARG A 122 -2.64 0.91 12.53
N PHE A 123 -3.16 -0.02 11.74
CA PHE A 123 -3.65 -1.30 12.21
C PHE A 123 -2.89 -2.41 11.52
N VAL A 124 -2.51 -3.42 12.29
CA VAL A 124 -1.86 -4.64 11.78
C VAL A 124 -2.84 -5.78 11.99
N TYR A 125 -3.00 -6.61 10.98
CA TYR A 125 -3.86 -7.78 10.99
C TYR A 125 -3.02 -9.02 10.68
N SER A 126 -3.33 -10.10 11.40
CA SER A 126 -2.90 -11.45 11.07
C SER A 126 -3.65 -11.98 9.84
N TYR A 127 -3.11 -13.05 9.26
CA TYR A 127 -3.77 -13.76 8.16
C TYR A 127 -5.15 -14.30 8.59
N GLU A 128 -5.21 -14.89 9.78
CA GLU A 128 -6.42 -15.48 10.36
C GLU A 128 -7.50 -14.43 10.66
N GLU A 129 -7.12 -13.19 10.96
CA GLU A 129 -8.08 -12.09 11.14
C GLU A 129 -8.70 -11.62 9.83
N ILE A 130 -8.01 -11.79 8.69
CA ILE A 130 -8.48 -11.34 7.37
C ILE A 130 -9.36 -12.39 6.69
N GLU A 131 -9.07 -13.68 6.88
CA GLU A 131 -9.86 -14.77 6.30
C GLU A 131 -11.27 -14.93 6.91
N GLN A 132 -11.50 -14.42 8.13
CA GLN A 132 -12.80 -14.43 8.81
C GLN A 132 -13.82 -13.50 8.14
#